data_AF-A0A6I9VXU7-F1
#
_entry.id   AF-A0A6I9VXU7-F1
#
_cell.length_a   1.000
_cell.length_b   1.000
_cell.length_c   1.000
_cell.angle_alpha   90.00
_cell.angle_beta   90.00
_cell.angle_gamma   90.00
#
_symmetry.space_group_name_H-M   'P 1'
#
loop_
_entity.id
_entity.type
_entity.pdbx_description
1 polymer ?
#
loop_
_entity_poly.entity_id
_entity_poly.type
_entity_poly.pdbx_seq_one_letter_code
_entity_poly.pdbx_strand_id
1 'polypeptide(L)' 'MTASLNIDAEKEIEDPVERMLQKTGCIELHYQVQECIAEHQDWRKCQNEVTKFKECMAKYTKQQELRQ' A
#
# COMPACT_ATOMS: atom_id res chain seq x y z
N MET A 1 6.61 22.44 28.90
CA MET A 1 5.14 22.56 28.73
C MET A 1 4.95 23.19 27.35
N THR A 2 4.42 22.59 26.30
CA THR A 2 3.58 21.42 26.07
C THR A 2 3.88 20.95 24.64
N ALA A 3 4.62 19.85 24.49
CA ALA A 3 4.75 19.14 23.21
C ALA A 3 3.55 18.19 23.07
N SER A 4 2.37 18.79 22.93
CA SER A 4 1.13 18.11 22.56
C SER A 4 0.54 18.89 21.40
N LEU A 5 1.28 18.92 20.29
CA LEU A 5 0.80 19.41 19.03
C LEU A 5 0.45 18.19 18.18
N ASN A 6 -0.85 17.89 18.14
CA ASN A 6 -1.58 17.42 16.96
C ASN A 6 -1.11 16.12 16.29
N ILE A 7 -1.10 15.01 17.02
CA ILE A 7 -0.98 13.66 16.42
C ILE A 7 -2.24 13.31 15.59
N ASP A 8 -3.38 13.93 15.87
CA ASP A 8 -4.64 13.65 15.20
C ASP A 8 -4.76 14.30 13.81
N ALA A 9 -4.09 15.42 13.57
CA ALA A 9 -4.09 16.09 12.26
C ALA A 9 -3.26 15.32 11.21
N GLU A 10 -2.19 14.63 11.61
CA GLU A 10 -1.38 13.82 10.70
C GLU A 10 -2.14 12.59 10.17
N LYS A 11 -3.05 12.03 10.97
CA LYS A 11 -3.94 10.94 10.54
C LYS A 11 -5.02 11.39 9.55
N GLU A 12 -5.39 12.67 9.50
CA GLU A 12 -6.30 13.17 8.47
C GLU A 12 -5.63 13.39 7.11
N ILE A 13 -4.30 13.46 7.06
CA ILE A 13 -3.52 13.67 5.83
C ILE A 13 -3.14 12.34 5.17
N GLU A 14 -3.07 11.26 5.95
CA GLU A 14 -2.73 9.93 5.43
C GLU A 14 -3.77 9.45 4.40
N ASP A 15 -3.29 9.13 3.20
CA ASP A 15 -4.15 8.68 2.10
C ASP A 15 -4.95 7.44 2.54
N PRO A 16 -6.30 7.46 2.41
CA PRO A 16 -7.12 6.30 2.75
C PRO A 16 -6.65 4.99 2.10
N VAL A 17 -6.08 5.06 0.90
CA VAL A 17 -5.49 3.94 0.16
C VAL A 17 -4.23 3.44 0.86
N GLU A 18 -3.29 4.33 1.22
CA GLU A 18 -2.08 3.92 1.95
C GLU A 18 -2.45 3.26 3.29
N ARG A 19 -3.38 3.84 4.03
CA ARG A 19 -3.88 3.22 5.27
C ARG A 19 -4.46 1.82 5.03
N MET A 20 -5.20 1.63 3.94
CA MET A 20 -5.70 0.30 3.58
C MET A 20 -4.57 -0.67 3.22
N LEU A 21 -3.57 -0.22 2.48
CA LEU A 21 -2.42 -1.04 2.07
C LEU A 21 -1.52 -1.41 3.26
N GLN A 22 -1.39 -0.52 4.26
CA GLN A 22 -0.73 -0.85 5.52
C GLN A 22 -1.46 -1.98 6.25
N LYS A 23 -2.80 -1.93 6.32
CA LYS A 23 -3.62 -2.99 6.94
C LYS A 23 -3.52 -4.32 6.22
N THR A 24 -3.33 -4.32 4.89
CA THR A 24 -3.19 -5.55 4.12
C THR A 24 -1.79 -6.16 4.24
N GLY A 25 -0.79 -5.39 4.67
CA GLY A 25 0.62 -5.79 4.68
C GLY A 25 1.26 -5.79 3.29
N CYS A 26 0.58 -5.27 2.27
CA CYS A 26 1.06 -5.26 0.88
C CYS A 26 1.68 -3.91 0.47
N ILE A 27 1.85 -2.97 1.41
CA ILE A 27 2.30 -1.60 1.10
C ILE A 27 3.71 -1.52 0.53
N GLU A 28 4.66 -2.35 0.98
CA GLU A 28 6.02 -2.34 0.42
C GLU A 28 6.04 -2.74 -1.06
N LEU A 29 5.18 -3.69 -1.44
CA LEU A 29 5.02 -4.10 -2.84
C LEU A 29 4.36 -3.00 -3.68
N HIS A 30 3.48 -2.19 -3.07
CA HIS A 30 2.93 -1.01 -3.74
C HIS A 30 4.03 0.02 -4.03
N TYR A 31 4.91 0.30 -3.06
CA TYR A 31 6.04 1.21 -3.27
C TYR A 31 7.01 0.71 -4.33
N GLN A 32 7.29 -0.60 -4.40
CA GLN A 32 8.10 -1.17 -5.49
C GLN A 32 7.47 -0.96 -6.88
N VAL A 33 6.14 -1.06 -6.98
CA VAL A 33 5.44 -0.76 -8.24
C VAL A 33 5.57 0.72 -8.59
N GLN A 34 5.41 1.62 -7.61
CA GLN A 34 5.57 3.07 -7.83
C GLN A 34 6.99 3.42 -8.26
N GLU A 35 8.01 2.85 -7.61
CA GLU A 35 9.42 3.04 -7.95
C GLU A 35 9.72 2.57 -9.37
N CYS A 36 9.27 1.37 -9.75
CA CYS A 36 9.45 0.86 -11.10
C CYS A 36 8.77 1.74 -12.17
N ILE A 37 7.54 2.21 -11.91
CA ILE A 37 6.84 3.12 -12.83
C ILE A 37 7.54 4.48 -12.90
N ALA A 38 8.08 4.97 -11.78
CA ALA A 38 8.84 6.22 -11.76
C ALA A 38 10.15 6.11 -12.56
N GLU A 39 10.86 4.98 -12.44
CA GLU A 39 12.10 4.71 -13.17
C GLU A 39 11.86 4.52 -14.67
N HIS A 40 10.89 3.70 -15.04
CA HIS A 40 10.68 3.31 -16.44
C HIS A 40 9.68 4.18 -17.19
N GLN A 41 8.83 4.93 -16.48
CA GLN A 41 7.70 5.70 -17.00
C GLN A 41 6.73 4.84 -17.85
N ASP A 42 6.82 3.52 -17.73
CA ASP A 42 6.01 2.55 -18.46
C ASP A 42 5.67 1.38 -17.55
N TRP A 43 4.42 1.38 -17.07
CA TRP A 43 3.89 0.33 -16.22
C TRP A 43 3.90 -1.06 -16.89
N ARG A 44 3.98 -1.15 -18.22
CA ARG A 44 4.09 -2.44 -18.93
C ARG A 44 5.43 -3.12 -18.70
N LYS A 45 6.46 -2.39 -18.29
CA LYS A 45 7.76 -2.99 -17.91
C LYS A 45 7.77 -3.49 -16.47
N CYS A 46 6.85 -3.01 -15.65
CA CYS A 46 6.71 -3.34 -14.22
C CYS A 46 5.78 -4.52 -13.93
N GLN A 47 5.58 -5.42 -14.90
CA GLN A 47 4.63 -6.53 -14.76
C GLN A 47 5.01 -7.47 -13.60
N ASN A 48 6.30 -7.61 -13.31
CA ASN A 48 6.78 -8.46 -12.23
C ASN A 48 6.34 -7.91 -10.86
N GLU A 49 6.58 -6.63 -10.63
CA GLU A 49 6.26 -5.88 -9.42
C GLU A 49 4.73 -5.84 -9.23
N VAL A 50 3.99 -5.56 -10.30
CA VAL A 50 2.52 -5.56 -10.30
C VAL A 50 1.96 -6.96 -10.01
N THR A 51 2.57 -8.02 -10.53
CA THR A 51 2.14 -9.40 -10.27
C THR A 51 2.35 -9.76 -8.80
N LYS A 52 3.51 -9.45 -8.22
CA LYS A 52 3.77 -9.67 -6.79
C LYS A 52 2.76 -8.93 -5.91
N PHE A 53 2.49 -7.67 -6.22
CA PHE A 53 1.50 -6.88 -5.50
C PHE A 53 0.09 -7.50 -5.59
N LYS A 54 -0.32 -7.93 -6.78
CA LYS A 54 -1.60 -8.61 -7.02
C LYS A 54 -1.72 -9.91 -6.22
N GLU A 55 -0.67 -10.72 -6.19
CA GLU A 55 -0.66 -11.96 -5.41
C GLU A 55 -0.81 -11.71 -3.90
N CYS A 56 -0.14 -10.68 -3.38
CA CYS A 56 -0.29 -10.28 -1.99
C CYS A 56 -1.73 -9.91 -1.67
N MET A 57 -2.34 -9.04 -2.48
CA MET A 57 -3.73 -8.63 -2.29
C MET A 57 -4.71 -9.80 -2.44
N ALA A 58 -4.49 -10.70 -3.39
CA ALA A 58 -5.31 -11.91 -3.55
C ALA A 58 -5.25 -12.82 -2.31
N LYS A 59 -4.06 -13.00 -1.71
CA LYS A 59 -3.90 -13.76 -0.45
C LYS A 59 -4.67 -13.08 0.68
N TYR A 60 -4.56 -11.76 0.81
CA TYR A 60 -5.32 -11.01 1.82
C TYR A 60 -6.83 -11.18 1.63
N THR A 61 -7.35 -10.95 0.42
CA THR A 61 -8.80 -11.10 0.12
C THR A 61 -9.29 -12.49 0.46
N LYS A 62 -8.57 -13.55 0.03
CA LYS A 62 -8.93 -14.93 0.37
C LYS A 62 -8.93 -15.18 1.88
N GLN A 63 -7.97 -14.64 2.62
CA GLN A 63 -7.96 -14.74 4.09
C GLN A 63 -9.09 -13.94 4.75
N GLN A 64 -9.58 -12.87 4.13
CA GLN A 64 -10.74 -12.13 4.62
C GLN A 64 -12.04 -12.91 4.37
N GLU A 65 -12.19 -13.50 3.19
CA GLU A 65 -13.33 -14.37 2.85
C GLU A 65 -13.44 -15.56 3.80
N LEU A 66 -12.32 -16.19 4.16
CA LEU A 66 -12.31 -17.31 5.12
C LEU A 66 -12.59 -16.88 6.58
N ARG A 67 -12.48 -15.58 6.88
CA ARG A 67 -12.77 -15.02 8.21
C ARG A 67 -14.22 -14.53 8.36
N GLN A 68 -14.96 -14.45 7.26
CA GLN A 68 -16.39 -14.11 7.22
C GLN A 68 -17.25 -15.37 7.23
#